data_AF-A0A1A9W4Y2-F1
#
_entry.id   AF-A0A1A9W4Y2-F1
#
_cell.length_a   1.000
_cell.length_b   1.000
_cell.length_c   1.000
_cell.angle_alpha   90.00
_cell.angle_beta   90.00
_cell.angle_gamma   90.00
#
_symmetry.space_group_name_H-M   'P 1'
#
loop_
_entity.id
_entity.type
_entity.pdbx_description
1 polymer ?
#
loop_
_entity_poly.entity_id
_entity_poly.type
_entity_poly.pdbx_seq_one_letter_code
_entity_poly.pdbx_strand_id
1 'polypeptide(L)'
;MTITMKHVQFFIFTVVAVVMFLVNLTVSETYLNEASSLHFGFETENGQQRNEHIKYDQNSLLSESTNNRKTKSLEYRGDYSFTSDDGYRYIVKYKANQNGFQPYVTAHKITRS
;
A
#
# COMPACT_ATOMS: atom_id res chain seq x y z
N MET A 1 -60.51 11.40 5.16
CA MET A 1 -59.56 10.69 4.28
C MET A 1 -58.85 9.63 5.13
N THR A 2 -59.31 8.37 5.05
CA THR A 2 -58.76 7.27 5.86
C THR A 2 -57.57 6.67 5.14
N ILE A 3 -56.36 7.01 5.59
CA ILE A 3 -55.13 6.35 5.12
C ILE A 3 -55.18 4.91 5.64
N THR A 4 -55.29 3.95 4.72
CA THR A 4 -55.36 2.53 5.10
C THR A 4 -53.97 2.04 5.51
N MET A 5 -53.92 1.11 6.48
CA MET A 5 -52.69 0.60 7.08
C MET A 5 -51.66 0.07 6.06
N LYS A 6 -52.14 -0.40 4.90
CA LYS A 6 -51.30 -0.87 3.78
C LYS A 6 -50.52 0.27 3.10
N HIS A 7 -51.10 1.46 3.01
CA HIS A 7 -50.42 2.63 2.44
C HIS A 7 -49.35 3.19 3.39
N VAL A 8 -49.58 3.13 4.71
CA VAL A 8 -48.58 3.50 5.71
C VAL A 8 -47.38 2.56 5.67
N GLN A 9 -47.64 1.25 5.60
CA GLN A 9 -46.59 0.23 5.53
C GLN A 9 -45.77 0.35 4.22
N PHE A 10 -46.43 0.59 3.08
CA PHE A 10 -45.73 0.82 1.81
C PHE A 10 -44.83 2.05 1.87
N PHE A 11 -45.31 3.14 2.46
CA PHE A 11 -44.52 4.37 2.62
C PHE A 11 -43.26 4.13 3.48
N ILE A 12 -43.39 3.42 4.59
CA ILE A 12 -42.25 3.08 5.46
C ILE A 12 -41.21 2.24 4.70
N PHE A 13 -41.62 1.21 3.95
CA PHE A 13 -40.69 0.41 3.15
C PHE A 13 -39.97 1.23 2.09
N THR A 14 -40.67 2.16 1.41
CA THR A 14 -40.03 3.03 0.41
C THR A 14 -38.98 3.95 1.03
N VAL A 15 -39.23 4.50 2.22
CA VAL A 15 -38.26 5.35 2.92
C VAL A 15 -37.03 4.54 3.36
N VAL A 16 -37.22 3.33 3.91
CA VAL A 16 -36.10 2.46 4.30
C VAL A 16 -35.27 2.03 3.09
N ALA A 17 -35.91 1.69 1.97
CA ALA A 17 -35.20 1.33 0.74
C ALA A 17 -34.39 2.50 0.16
N VAL A 18 -34.94 3.72 0.18
CA VAL A 18 -34.22 4.93 -0.25
C VAL A 18 -33.04 5.23 0.66
N VAL A 19 -33.21 5.14 1.98
CA VAL A 19 -32.10 5.34 2.95
C VAL A 19 -31.01 4.29 2.72
N MET A 20 -31.35 3.02 2.57
CA MET A 20 -30.38 1.95 2.28
C MET A 20 -29.67 2.16 0.93
N PHE A 21 -30.39 2.60 -0.09
CA PHE A 21 -29.80 2.92 -1.40
C PHE A 21 -28.81 4.09 -1.31
N LEU A 22 -29.17 5.15 -0.59
CA LEU A 22 -28.29 6.30 -0.37
C LEU A 22 -27.04 5.93 0.46
N VAL A 23 -27.19 5.10 1.50
CA VAL A 23 -26.05 4.58 2.26
C VAL A 23 -25.12 3.77 1.36
N ASN A 24 -25.65 2.86 0.53
CA ASN A 24 -24.83 2.09 -0.42
C ASN A 24 -24.12 2.98 -1.45
N LEU A 25 -24.76 4.05 -1.93
CA LEU A 25 -24.14 5.00 -2.86
C LEU A 25 -22.95 5.74 -2.21
N THR A 26 -23.09 6.16 -0.94
CA THR A 26 -22.02 6.84 -0.20
C THR A 26 -20.82 5.95 0.15
N VAL A 27 -21.04 4.64 0.31
CA VAL A 27 -19.97 3.67 0.63
C VAL A 27 -19.13 3.32 -0.60
N SER A 28 -19.61 3.61 -1.82
CA SER A 28 -18.89 3.30 -3.06
C SER A 28 -17.72 4.25 -3.36
N GLU A 29 -17.70 5.47 -2.83
CA GLU A 29 -16.68 6.48 -3.16
C GLU A 29 -15.49 6.52 -2.19
N THR A 30 -15.51 5.73 -1.11
CA THR A 30 -14.47 5.76 -0.06
C THR A 30 -13.40 4.66 -0.17
N TYR A 31 -13.45 3.80 -1.19
CA TYR A 31 -12.60 2.60 -1.27
C TYR A 31 -11.38 2.64 -2.20
N LEU A 32 -10.98 3.79 -2.76
CA LEU A 32 -9.85 3.86 -3.71
C LEU A 32 -8.85 5.00 -3.45
N ASN A 33 -8.55 5.33 -2.19
CA ASN A 33 -7.53 6.33 -1.86
C ASN A 33 -6.56 5.90 -0.76
N GLU A 34 -6.26 4.60 -0.65
CA GLU A 34 -5.06 4.16 0.06
C GLU A 34 -4.02 3.73 -0.97
N ALA A 35 -2.93 4.49 -1.07
CA ALA A 35 -1.71 3.96 -1.66
C ALA A 35 -1.36 2.69 -0.89
N SER A 36 -1.56 1.53 -1.50
CA SER A 36 -1.23 0.26 -0.86
C SER A 36 0.28 0.27 -0.59
N SER A 37 0.65 0.25 0.68
CA SER A 37 2.04 0.14 1.12
C SER A 37 2.23 -1.23 1.76
N LEU A 38 3.16 -2.03 1.25
CA LEU A 38 3.58 -3.27 1.91
C LEU A 38 4.87 -3.00 2.69
N HIS A 39 4.88 -3.41 3.95
CA HIS A 39 6.08 -3.42 4.77
C HIS A 39 6.33 -4.82 5.29
N PHE A 40 7.58 -5.27 5.22
CA PHE A 40 8.02 -6.46 5.93
C PHE A 40 9.45 -6.28 6.42
N GLY A 41 9.79 -6.96 7.51
CA GLY A 41 11.15 -7.00 8.00
C GLY A 41 11.37 -8.15 8.96
N PHE A 42 12.63 -8.53 9.14
CA PHE A 42 13.03 -9.53 10.12
C PHE A 42 14.45 -9.27 10.60
N GLU A 43 14.75 -9.85 11.76
CA GLU A 43 16.08 -9.95 12.34
C GLU A 43 16.33 -11.39 12.77
N THR A 44 17.53 -11.89 12.50
CA THR A 44 17.97 -13.22 12.90
C THR A 44 18.79 -13.14 14.19
N GLU A 45 18.93 -14.26 14.90
CA GLU A 45 19.71 -14.33 16.15
C GLU A 45 21.19 -13.94 15.98
N ASN A 46 21.75 -14.17 14.78
CA ASN A 46 23.11 -13.77 14.45
C ASN A 46 23.22 -12.29 13.98
N GLY A 47 22.18 -11.49 14.17
CA GLY A 47 22.18 -10.04 13.93
C GLY A 47 22.11 -9.64 12.44
N GLN A 48 21.69 -10.54 11.56
CA GLN A 48 21.35 -10.15 10.19
C GLN A 48 19.95 -9.53 10.19
N GLN A 49 19.77 -8.47 9.41
CA GLN A 49 18.51 -7.74 9.35
C GLN A 49 18.12 -7.50 7.90
N ARG A 50 16.81 -7.47 7.62
CA ARG A 50 16.25 -7.03 6.34
C ARG A 50 14.95 -6.29 6.58
N ASN A 51 14.77 -5.15 5.91
CA ASN A 51 13.54 -4.37 5.88
C ASN A 51 13.18 -4.03 4.43
N GLU A 52 11.89 -4.08 4.10
CA GLU A 52 11.36 -3.67 2.80
C GLU A 52 10.12 -2.81 2.93
N HIS A 53 10.02 -1.85 2.03
CA HIS A 53 8.91 -0.93 1.87
C HIS A 53 8.57 -0.83 0.38
N ILE A 54 7.39 -1.32 0.01
CA ILE A 54 6.89 -1.28 -1.36
C ILE A 54 5.75 -0.28 -1.41
N LYS A 55 5.86 0.70 -2.30
CA LYS A 55 4.81 1.71 -2.52
C LYS A 55 4.24 1.57 -3.93
N TYR A 56 2.93 1.32 -4.00
CA TYR A 56 2.19 1.31 -5.26
C TYR A 56 1.53 2.69 -5.48
N ASP A 57 1.80 3.32 -6.63
CA ASP A 57 1.07 4.50 -7.04
C ASP A 57 -0.19 4.10 -7.82
N GLN A 58 -1.34 4.11 -7.13
CA GLN A 58 -2.64 3.74 -7.70
C GLN A 58 -3.24 4.85 -8.56
N ASN A 59 -2.78 6.11 -8.44
CA ASN A 59 -3.27 7.25 -9.24
C ASN A 59 -2.84 7.15 -10.71
N SER A 60 -1.94 6.23 -11.04
CA SER A 60 -1.63 5.85 -12.43
C SER A 60 -2.79 5.15 -13.17
N LEU A 61 -3.90 4.81 -12.49
CA LEU A 61 -5.04 4.10 -13.09
C LEU A 61 -6.06 5.01 -13.82
N LEU A 62 -6.04 6.33 -13.59
CA LEU A 62 -7.06 7.25 -14.13
C LEU A 62 -6.69 7.90 -15.47
N SER A 63 -5.56 7.54 -16.09
CA SER A 63 -5.22 8.05 -17.42
C SER A 63 -5.83 7.17 -18.51
N GLU A 64 -7.15 7.10 -18.52
CA GLU A 64 -7.93 6.49 -19.59
C GLU A 64 -8.02 7.49 -20.76
N SER A 65 -7.00 7.50 -21.61
CA SER A 65 -7.11 7.90 -23.02
C SER A 65 -5.77 7.76 -23.73
N THR A 66 -5.80 6.97 -24.81
CA THR A 66 -4.83 6.97 -25.91
C THR A 66 -3.48 6.27 -25.65
N ASN A 67 -3.42 4.98 -26.01
CA ASN A 67 -2.28 4.27 -26.62
C ASN A 67 -0.88 4.32 -25.98
N ASN A 68 -0.73 4.82 -24.75
CA ASN A 68 0.51 4.73 -24.01
C ASN A 68 0.27 3.96 -22.72
N ARG A 69 0.71 2.69 -22.69
CA ARG A 69 0.84 1.92 -21.45
C ARG A 69 1.88 2.64 -20.58
N LYS A 70 1.45 3.66 -19.82
CA LYS A 70 2.25 4.15 -18.69
C LYS A 70 2.30 3.01 -17.70
N THR A 71 3.42 2.32 -17.66
CA THR A 71 3.72 1.31 -16.63
C THR A 71 3.48 1.96 -15.27
N LYS A 72 2.62 1.34 -14.46
CA LYS A 72 2.32 1.79 -13.09
C LYS A 72 3.62 2.14 -12.38
N SER A 73 3.69 3.32 -11.76
CA SER A 73 4.88 3.72 -11.00
C SER A 73 4.97 2.85 -9.74
N LEU A 74 5.96 1.97 -9.72
CA LEU A 74 6.24 1.05 -8.61
C LEU A 74 7.64 1.32 -8.10
N GLU A 75 7.73 1.58 -6.79
CA GLU A 75 9.00 1.81 -6.11
C GLU A 75 9.18 0.80 -4.99
N TYR A 76 10.30 0.09 -5.06
CA TYR A 76 10.79 -0.81 -4.01
C TYR A 76 11.90 -0.12 -3.25
N ARG A 77 11.82 -0.11 -1.92
CA ARG A 77 12.89 0.35 -1.05
C ARG A 77 13.16 -0.71 0.00
N GLY A 78 14.40 -0.79 0.43
CA GLY A 78 14.73 -1.64 1.55
C GLY A 78 16.15 -1.45 2.01
N ASP A 79 16.46 -2.16 3.07
CA ASP A 79 17.78 -2.30 3.60
C ASP A 79 18.02 -3.72 4.09
N TYR A 80 19.27 -4.14 4.04
CA TYR A 80 19.71 -5.33 4.76
C TYR A 80 21.09 -5.12 5.35
N SER A 81 21.39 -5.81 6.44
CA SER A 81 22.70 -5.77 7.07
C SER A 81 23.15 -7.15 7.53
N PHE A 82 24.46 -7.35 7.49
CA PHE A 82 25.11 -8.58 7.94
C PHE A 82 26.54 -8.31 8.38
N THR A 83 27.02 -9.14 9.30
CA THR A 83 28.44 -9.20 9.67
C THR A 83 29.11 -10.26 8.82
N SER A 84 30.20 -9.90 8.15
CA SER A 84 31.04 -10.81 7.36
C SER A 84 32.22 -11.31 8.18
N ASP A 85 32.80 -12.42 7.75
CA ASP A 85 33.97 -13.05 8.38
C ASP A 85 35.24 -12.19 8.24
N ASP A 86 35.22 -11.18 7.36
CA ASP A 86 36.28 -10.16 7.23
C ASP A 86 36.31 -9.15 8.39
N GLY A 87 35.37 -9.25 9.34
CA GLY A 87 35.27 -8.36 10.49
C GLY A 87 34.56 -7.03 10.21
N TYR A 88 33.83 -6.91 9.10
CA TYR A 88 33.01 -5.75 8.78
C TYR A 88 31.52 -6.06 8.89
N ARG A 89 30.76 -5.07 9.33
CA ARG A 89 29.30 -5.02 9.16
C ARG A 89 28.99 -4.25 7.89
N TYR A 90 28.31 -4.92 6.96
CA TYR A 90 27.81 -4.34 5.73
C TYR A 90 26.36 -3.89 5.93
N ILE A 91 26.05 -2.70 5.44
CA ILE A 91 24.68 -2.18 5.36
C ILE A 91 24.44 -1.81 3.91
N VAL A 92 23.42 -2.40 3.32
CA VAL A 92 23.00 -2.12 1.94
C VAL A 92 21.62 -1.48 2.00
N LYS A 93 21.51 -0.26 1.50
CA LYS A 93 20.24 0.42 1.26
C LYS A 93 19.98 0.45 -0.22
N TYR A 94 18.74 0.29 -0.65
CA TYR A 94 18.43 0.32 -2.07
C TYR A 94 17.10 0.99 -2.39
N LYS A 95 17.02 1.47 -3.63
CA LYS A 95 15.80 1.93 -4.29
C LYS A 95 15.75 1.30 -5.68
N ALA A 96 14.65 0.64 -6.02
CA ALA A 96 14.41 0.12 -7.37
C ALA A 96 13.11 0.71 -7.91
N ASN A 97 13.19 1.32 -9.09
CA ASN A 97 12.04 1.90 -9.79
C ASN A 97 12.31 1.87 -11.31
N GLN A 98 11.57 2.66 -12.09
CA GLN A 98 11.72 2.73 -13.55
C GLN A 98 13.13 3.13 -14.01
N ASN A 99 13.90 3.82 -13.15
CA ASN A 99 15.29 4.20 -13.44
C ASN A 99 16.31 3.10 -13.06
N GLY A 100 15.85 1.90 -12.73
CA GLY A 100 16.69 0.76 -12.36
C GLY A 100 17.04 0.71 -10.86
N PHE A 101 17.95 -0.21 -10.54
CA PHE A 101 18.41 -0.49 -9.18
C PHE A 101 19.49 0.51 -8.75
N GLN A 102 19.26 1.18 -7.62
CA GLN A 102 20.14 2.21 -7.06
C GLN A 102 20.57 1.78 -5.65
N PRO A 103 21.71 1.08 -5.50
CA PRO A 103 22.22 0.68 -4.21
C PRO A 103 23.10 1.74 -3.56
N TYR A 104 23.14 1.73 -2.23
CA TYR A 104 24.10 2.44 -1.41
C TYR A 104 24.63 1.49 -0.35
N VAL A 105 25.95 1.28 -0.31
CA VAL A 105 26.60 0.31 0.57
C VAL A 105 27.55 1.03 1.50
N THR A 106 27.45 0.74 2.80
CA THR A 106 28.45 1.13 3.80
C THR A 106 29.01 -0.11 4.47
N ALA A 107 30.31 -0.05 4.79
CA ALA A 107 31.01 -1.07 5.54
C ALA A 107 31.61 -0.43 6.78
N HIS A 108 31.36 -1.02 7.95
CA HIS A 108 31.89 -0.57 9.23
C HIS A 108 32.71 -1.67 9.86
N LYS A 109 33.98 -1.40 10.17
CA LYS A 109 34.83 -2.37 10.87
C LYS A 109 34.28 -2.60 12.28
N ILE A 110 34.12 -3.85 12.64
CA ILE A 110 33.69 -4.24 13.99
C ILE A 110 34.95 -4.36 14.84
N THR A 111 35.19 -3.38 15.70
CA THR A 111 36.22 -3.50 16.74
C THR A 111 35.57 -4.18 17.93
N ARG A 112 35.99 -5.40 18.27
CA ARG A 112 35.65 -5.98 19.57
C ARG A 112 36.32 -5.11 20.65
N SER A 113 35.53 -4.52 21.55
CA SER A 113 36.04 -3.82 22.74
C SER A 113 36.52 -4.81 23.78
#